data_AF-A0A958C1S8-F1
#
_entry.id   AF-A0A958C1S8-F1
#
_cell.length_a   1.000
_cell.length_b   1.000
_cell.length_c   1.000
_cell.angle_alpha   90.00
_cell.angle_beta   90.00
_cell.angle_gamma   90.00
#
_symmetry.space_group_name_H-M   'P 1'
#
loop_
_entity.id
_entity.type
_entity.pdbx_description
1 polymer ?
#
loop_
_entity_poly.entity_id
_entity_poly.type
_entity_poly.pdbx_seq_one_letter_code
_entity_poly.pdbx_strand_id
1 'polypeptide(L)'
;TWYQINFNGQNGWVSGEFVVLEGDPGSVQVASNIPPVPTRAPVPTSPPVPTSPPAPTSPPAPTQPPVSNKEFNVALVQACLPQQAGNWFEGTVHKGGQPFNGARVVFSYSPDGPWVTDPQISGPHEGYTNWNPGYYSHIIHAVGPEPGNWYVWIVDGSGNRISDMANWQSTGPGEGCNQAVVDFDSR
;
A
#
# COMPACT_ATOMS: atom_id res chain seq x y z
N THR A 1 -38.35 -12.40 -40.05
CA THR A 1 -39.12 -11.61 -41.04
C THR A 1 -39.12 -10.16 -40.64
N TRP A 2 -39.06 -9.21 -41.58
CA TRP A 2 -39.09 -7.78 -41.29
C TRP A 2 -40.32 -7.15 -41.95
N TYR A 3 -41.00 -6.25 -41.24
CA TYR A 3 -42.17 -5.51 -41.75
C TYR A 3 -41.83 -4.03 -41.87
N GLN A 4 -42.18 -3.42 -43.00
CA GLN A 4 -42.11 -1.98 -43.14
C GLN A 4 -43.34 -1.35 -42.50
N ILE A 5 -43.15 -0.29 -41.72
CA ILE A 5 -44.23 0.51 -41.14
C ILE A 5 -44.09 1.96 -41.59
N ASN A 6 -45.22 2.65 -41.74
CA ASN A 6 -45.25 4.11 -41.83
C ASN A 6 -45.83 4.65 -40.52
N PHE A 7 -45.06 5.44 -39.79
CA PHE A 7 -45.53 6.12 -38.60
C PHE A 7 -45.29 7.61 -38.74
N ASN A 8 -46.37 8.41 -38.67
CA ASN A 8 -46.33 9.86 -38.86
C ASN A 8 -45.59 10.30 -40.15
N GLY A 9 -45.78 9.56 -41.25
CA GLY A 9 -45.18 9.88 -42.55
C GLY A 9 -43.73 9.39 -42.70
N GLN A 10 -43.12 8.80 -41.68
CA GLN A 10 -41.78 8.21 -41.74
C GLN A 10 -41.84 6.70 -41.90
N ASN A 11 -41.10 6.19 -42.87
CA ASN A 11 -40.99 4.75 -43.10
C ASN A 11 -39.88 4.15 -42.23
N GLY A 12 -40.17 3.03 -41.57
CA GLY A 12 -39.22 2.26 -40.78
C GLY A 12 -39.42 0.75 -40.94
N TRP A 13 -38.51 -0.05 -40.38
CA TRP A 13 -38.57 -1.51 -40.44
C TRP A 13 -38.57 -2.09 -39.03
N VAL A 14 -39.46 -3.05 -38.75
CA VAL A 14 -39.56 -3.73 -37.46
C VAL A 14 -39.35 -5.22 -37.64
N SER A 15 -38.69 -5.87 -36.67
CA SER A 15 -38.58 -7.33 -36.70
C SER A 15 -39.94 -7.93 -36.36
N GLY A 16 -40.38 -8.87 -37.20
CA GLY A 16 -41.60 -9.65 -37.01
C GLY A 16 -41.60 -10.50 -35.74
N GLU A 17 -40.45 -10.70 -35.11
CA GLU A 17 -40.34 -11.41 -33.82
C GLU A 17 -40.91 -10.60 -32.65
N PHE A 18 -41.05 -9.29 -32.80
CA PHE A 18 -41.47 -8.38 -31.72
C PHE A 18 -42.84 -7.74 -31.96
N VAL A 19 -43.57 -8.17 -33.00
CA VAL A 19 -44.89 -7.60 -33.33
C VAL A 19 -45.91 -8.69 -33.63
N VAL A 20 -47.16 -8.41 -33.26
CA VAL A 20 -48.33 -9.22 -33.62
C VAL A 20 -49.07 -8.50 -34.74
N LEU A 21 -49.41 -9.22 -35.81
CA LEU A 21 -50.21 -8.69 -36.90
C LEU A 21 -51.69 -8.99 -36.63
N GLU A 22 -52.52 -7.97 -36.72
CA GLU A 22 -53.98 -8.12 -36.70
C GLU A 22 -54.52 -7.99 -38.14
N GLY A 23 -55.17 -9.03 -38.66
CA GLY A 23 -55.66 -9.10 -40.05
C GLY A 23 -54.99 -10.18 -40.90
N ASP A 24 -55.20 -10.16 -42.23
CA ASP A 24 -54.61 -11.14 -43.15
C ASP A 24 -53.18 -10.72 -43.57
N PRO A 25 -52.14 -11.44 -43.10
CA PRO A 25 -50.75 -11.14 -43.43
C PRO A 25 -50.39 -11.39 -44.89
N GLY A 26 -51.20 -12.15 -45.65
CA GLY A 26 -50.98 -12.42 -47.08
C GLY A 26 -51.19 -11.21 -48.00
N SER A 27 -51.82 -10.15 -47.49
CA SER A 27 -52.06 -8.90 -48.22
C SER A 27 -50.86 -7.94 -48.23
N VAL A 28 -49.87 -8.18 -47.35
CA VAL A 28 -48.68 -7.34 -47.22
C VAL A 28 -47.74 -7.59 -48.40
N GLN A 29 -47.46 -6.55 -49.18
CA GLN A 29 -46.60 -6.65 -50.35
C GLN A 29 -45.14 -6.94 -49.96
N VAL A 30 -44.50 -7.87 -50.67
CA VAL A 30 -43.08 -8.19 -50.46
C VAL A 30 -42.23 -7.11 -51.14
N ALA A 31 -41.35 -6.47 -50.36
CA ALA A 31 -40.46 -5.43 -50.88
C ALA A 31 -39.48 -6.00 -51.91
N SER A 32 -39.45 -5.42 -53.11
CA SER A 32 -38.68 -5.93 -54.25
C SER A 32 -37.26 -5.40 -54.37
N ASN A 33 -36.85 -4.43 -53.55
CA ASN A 33 -35.54 -3.76 -53.67
C ASN A 33 -34.87 -3.61 -52.29
N ILE A 34 -34.44 -4.73 -51.71
CA ILE A 34 -33.75 -4.78 -50.42
C ILE A 34 -32.27 -4.50 -50.65
N PRO A 35 -31.68 -3.45 -50.01
CA PRO A 35 -30.25 -3.19 -50.11
C PRO A 35 -29.43 -4.39 -49.62
N PRO A 36 -28.25 -4.66 -50.20
CA PRO A 36 -27.38 -5.73 -49.71
C PRO A 36 -27.03 -5.50 -48.24
N VAL A 37 -26.99 -6.57 -47.47
CA VAL A 37 -26.62 -6.53 -46.04
C VAL A 37 -25.25 -5.84 -45.93
N PRO A 38 -25.09 -4.82 -45.06
CA PRO A 38 -23.82 -4.11 -44.94
C PRO A 38 -22.70 -5.10 -44.60
N THR A 39 -21.63 -5.07 -45.39
CA THR A 39 -20.44 -5.89 -45.15
C THR A 39 -19.85 -5.51 -43.79
N ARG A 40 -19.66 -6.51 -42.91
CA ARG A 40 -19.02 -6.30 -41.61
C ARG A 40 -17.68 -5.58 -41.81
N ALA A 41 -17.47 -4.52 -41.04
CA ALA A 41 -16.18 -3.86 -40.96
C ALA A 41 -15.09 -4.88 -40.55
N PRO A 42 -13.86 -4.74 -41.05
CA PRO A 42 -12.76 -5.60 -40.66
C PRO A 42 -12.54 -5.53 -39.14
N VAL A 43 -12.31 -6.69 -38.52
CA VAL A 43 -12.00 -6.76 -37.09
C VAL A 43 -10.64 -6.09 -36.87
N PRO A 44 -10.51 -5.12 -35.93
CA PRO A 44 -9.23 -4.52 -35.60
C PRO A 44 -8.25 -5.61 -35.16
N THR A 45 -7.07 -5.64 -35.76
CA THR A 45 -5.98 -6.49 -35.27
C THR A 45 -5.57 -5.97 -33.89
N SER A 46 -5.54 -6.85 -32.90
CA SER A 46 -5.08 -6.51 -31.56
C SER A 46 -3.64 -5.94 -31.64
N PRO A 47 -3.34 -4.82 -30.95
CA PRO A 47 -1.98 -4.34 -30.86
C PRO A 47 -1.08 -5.40 -30.23
N PRO A 48 0.23 -5.41 -30.54
CA PRO A 48 1.17 -6.35 -29.93
C PRO A 48 1.11 -6.24 -28.41
N VAL A 49 1.08 -7.38 -27.73
CA VAL A 49 1.15 -7.44 -26.27
C VAL A 49 2.44 -6.73 -25.83
N PRO A 50 2.38 -5.71 -24.97
CA PRO A 50 3.57 -5.12 -24.40
C PRO A 50 4.40 -6.21 -23.74
N THR A 51 5.64 -6.38 -24.15
CA THR A 51 6.59 -7.18 -23.38
C THR A 51 6.70 -6.49 -22.02
N SER A 52 6.39 -7.19 -20.93
CA SER A 52 6.57 -6.64 -19.59
C SER A 52 8.01 -6.15 -19.47
N PRO A 53 8.24 -4.91 -18.97
CA PRO A 53 9.59 -4.46 -18.65
C PRO A 53 10.29 -5.53 -17.81
N PRO A 54 11.61 -5.72 -17.96
CA PRO A 54 12.36 -6.60 -17.07
C PRO A 54 12.01 -6.25 -15.63
N ALA A 55 11.75 -7.28 -14.81
CA ALA A 55 11.48 -7.09 -13.39
C ALA A 55 12.53 -6.13 -12.82
N PRO A 56 12.13 -5.11 -12.04
CA PRO A 56 13.11 -4.22 -11.42
C PRO A 56 14.14 -5.09 -10.73
N THR A 57 15.40 -4.95 -11.13
CA THR A 57 16.52 -5.50 -10.36
C THR A 57 16.30 -5.03 -8.94
N SER A 58 16.14 -5.97 -8.00
CA SER A 58 16.11 -5.65 -6.59
C SER A 58 17.26 -4.69 -6.31
N PRO A 59 17.03 -3.56 -5.61
CA PRO A 59 18.12 -2.71 -5.16
C PRO A 59 19.23 -3.61 -4.58
N PRO A 60 20.52 -3.30 -4.81
CA PRO A 60 21.59 -4.05 -4.18
C PRO A 60 21.24 -4.20 -2.71
N ALA A 61 21.30 -5.43 -2.20
CA ALA A 61 21.02 -5.72 -0.79
C ALA A 61 21.73 -4.62 0.02
N PRO A 62 21.01 -3.91 0.92
CA PRO A 62 21.59 -2.80 1.65
C PRO A 62 22.93 -3.29 2.19
N THR A 63 24.01 -2.59 1.80
CA THR A 63 25.35 -2.93 2.25
C THR A 63 25.26 -2.96 3.77
N GLN A 64 25.37 -4.16 4.36
CA GLN A 64 25.27 -4.27 5.81
C GLN A 64 26.28 -3.28 6.38
N PRO A 65 25.87 -2.40 7.30
CA PRO A 65 26.80 -1.56 8.03
C PRO A 65 27.95 -2.45 8.56
N PRO A 66 29.16 -1.89 8.72
CA PRO A 66 30.26 -2.61 9.36
C PRO A 66 29.73 -3.27 10.64
N VAL A 67 30.00 -4.57 10.82
CA VAL A 67 29.46 -5.35 11.94
C VAL A 67 29.78 -4.63 13.24
N SER A 68 28.76 -3.99 13.81
CA SER A 68 28.87 -3.28 15.05
C SER A 68 29.14 -4.26 16.18
N ASN A 69 29.93 -3.87 17.18
CA ASN A 69 30.20 -4.68 18.37
C ASN A 69 29.08 -4.59 19.43
N LYS A 70 27.96 -3.96 19.07
CA LYS A 70 26.77 -3.81 19.90
C LYS A 70 25.97 -5.11 19.94
N GLU A 71 25.21 -5.30 21.02
CA GLU A 71 24.35 -6.48 21.17
C GLU A 71 23.31 -6.54 20.05
N PHE A 72 22.67 -5.41 19.74
CA PHE A 72 21.78 -5.29 18.58
C PHE A 72 22.50 -4.49 17.48
N ASN A 73 23.35 -5.16 16.72
CA ASN A 73 24.20 -4.61 15.66
C ASN A 73 23.45 -4.34 14.33
N VAL A 74 22.13 -4.45 14.33
CA VAL A 74 21.27 -4.14 13.20
C VAL A 74 20.17 -3.21 13.67
N ALA A 75 20.05 -2.05 13.02
CA ALA A 75 18.96 -1.10 13.22
C ALA A 75 18.50 -0.61 11.83
N LEU A 76 17.26 -0.92 11.46
CA LEU A 76 16.75 -0.72 10.11
C LEU A 76 15.44 0.05 10.12
N VAL A 77 15.41 1.20 9.44
CA VAL A 77 14.16 1.87 9.09
C VAL A 77 13.55 1.09 7.92
N GLN A 78 12.54 0.27 8.22
CA GLN A 78 11.85 -0.57 7.24
C GLN A 78 10.92 0.24 6.35
N ALA A 79 10.21 1.19 6.97
CA ALA A 79 9.24 2.02 6.28
C ALA A 79 9.13 3.38 6.95
N CYS A 80 8.71 4.34 6.13
CA CYS A 80 8.13 5.57 6.61
C CYS A 80 6.74 5.74 6.02
N LEU A 81 5.75 5.88 6.88
CA LEU A 81 4.34 5.92 6.51
C LEU A 81 3.76 7.33 6.71
N PRO A 82 2.80 7.72 5.85
CA PRO A 82 1.96 8.87 6.10
C PRO A 82 1.27 8.78 7.46
N GLN A 83 1.44 9.81 8.28
CA GLN A 83 0.71 9.92 9.55
C GLN A 83 0.37 11.39 9.84
N GLN A 84 -0.92 11.72 9.73
CA GLN A 84 -1.39 13.09 9.93
C GLN A 84 -1.53 13.47 11.40
N ALA A 85 -1.79 12.49 12.27
CA ALA A 85 -2.09 12.77 13.68
C ALA A 85 -0.85 13.23 14.43
N GLY A 86 0.29 12.56 14.27
CA GLY A 86 1.52 12.94 14.95
C GLY A 86 2.72 12.04 14.65
N ASN A 87 3.72 12.01 15.54
CA ASN A 87 4.94 11.21 15.35
C ASN A 87 4.79 9.84 15.99
N TRP A 88 4.73 8.81 15.16
CA TRP A 88 4.48 7.43 15.59
C TRP A 88 5.71 6.57 15.31
N PHE A 89 6.01 5.68 16.24
CA PHE A 89 7.11 4.74 16.13
C PHE A 89 6.59 3.35 16.37
N GLU A 90 6.99 2.42 15.53
CA GLU A 90 6.74 1.01 15.76
C GLU A 90 7.84 0.15 15.17
N GLY A 91 7.83 -1.12 15.50
CA GLY A 91 8.73 -2.09 14.91
C GLY A 91 8.84 -3.33 15.75
N THR A 92 9.76 -4.21 15.38
CA THR A 92 10.00 -5.47 16.06
C THR A 92 11.48 -5.62 16.41
N VAL A 93 11.74 -5.92 17.68
CA VAL A 93 13.08 -6.28 18.13
C VAL A 93 13.27 -7.77 17.99
N HIS A 94 14.39 -8.17 17.40
CA HIS A 94 14.82 -9.56 17.26
C HIS A 94 16.15 -9.79 17.95
N LYS A 95 16.39 -11.02 18.41
CA LYS A 95 17.68 -11.49 18.91
C LYS A 95 18.01 -12.81 18.23
N GLY A 96 19.03 -12.79 17.39
CA GLY A 96 19.38 -13.90 16.51
C GLY A 96 18.27 -14.22 15.49
N GLY A 97 17.59 -13.18 14.99
CA GLY A 97 16.46 -13.31 14.06
C GLY A 97 15.16 -13.83 14.67
N GLN A 98 15.10 -14.07 15.99
CA GLN A 98 13.87 -14.45 16.70
C GLN A 98 13.30 -13.25 17.45
N PRO A 99 11.97 -13.05 17.49
CA PRO A 99 11.39 -11.94 18.24
C PRO A 99 11.85 -11.90 19.70
N PHE A 100 12.26 -10.72 20.16
CA PHE A 100 12.84 -10.52 21.48
C PHE A 100 12.01 -9.55 22.32
N ASN A 101 11.53 -10.09 23.44
CA ASN A 101 10.68 -9.42 24.41
C ASN A 101 11.52 -8.69 25.48
N GLY A 102 11.06 -7.53 25.94
CA GLY A 102 11.69 -6.78 27.03
C GLY A 102 12.83 -5.83 26.64
N ALA A 103 13.08 -5.58 25.35
CA ALA A 103 14.03 -4.56 24.93
C ALA A 103 13.51 -3.15 25.26
N ARG A 104 14.40 -2.25 25.66
CA ARG A 104 14.08 -0.87 26.04
C ARG A 104 14.41 0.06 24.88
N VAL A 105 13.43 0.38 24.05
CA VAL A 105 13.58 1.24 22.88
C VAL A 105 13.38 2.70 23.28
N VAL A 106 14.30 3.58 22.89
CA VAL A 106 14.27 5.00 23.22
C VAL A 106 14.31 5.86 21.97
N PHE A 107 13.79 7.08 22.10
CA PHE A 107 13.59 8.02 20.99
C PHE A 107 14.17 9.39 21.37
N SER A 108 14.84 10.06 20.43
CA SER A 108 15.42 11.39 20.67
C SER A 108 15.47 12.23 19.40
N TYR A 109 15.52 13.56 19.57
CA TYR A 109 15.82 14.52 18.51
C TYR A 109 17.32 14.64 18.20
N SER A 110 18.18 13.95 18.95
CA SER A 110 19.64 14.00 18.76
C SER A 110 20.28 12.63 19.02
N PRO A 111 21.40 12.31 18.35
CA PRO A 111 22.08 11.04 18.56
C PRO A 111 22.66 10.95 19.97
N ASP A 112 22.33 9.89 20.71
CA ASP A 112 22.72 9.68 22.11
C ASP A 112 22.29 10.81 23.05
N GLY A 113 21.29 11.59 22.65
CA GLY A 113 20.76 12.69 23.44
C GLY A 113 19.73 12.25 24.48
N PRO A 114 19.16 13.22 25.21
CA PRO A 114 18.04 12.98 26.11
C PRO A 114 16.88 12.32 25.37
N TRP A 115 16.28 11.32 26.01
CA TRP A 115 15.10 10.66 25.45
C TRP A 115 13.87 11.52 25.69
N VAL A 116 12.94 11.51 24.75
CA VAL A 116 11.73 12.34 24.82
C VAL A 116 10.63 11.72 25.67
N THR A 117 10.69 10.40 25.87
CA THR A 117 9.77 9.61 26.69
C THR A 117 10.54 8.53 27.43
N ASP A 118 9.88 7.90 28.41
CA ASP A 118 10.39 6.68 29.02
C ASP A 118 10.57 5.58 27.97
N PRO A 119 11.52 4.64 28.15
CA PRO A 119 11.77 3.60 27.16
C PRO A 119 10.52 2.77 26.88
N GLN A 120 10.17 2.63 25.61
CA GLN A 120 9.13 1.72 25.18
C GLN A 120 9.66 0.29 25.24
N ILE A 121 8.96 -0.56 25.98
CA ILE A 121 9.32 -1.96 26.13
C ILE A 121 8.79 -2.75 24.94
N SER A 122 9.66 -3.49 24.23
CA SER A 122 9.19 -4.50 23.27
C SER A 122 8.41 -5.57 24.02
N GLY A 123 7.47 -6.24 23.34
CA GLY A 123 6.47 -7.10 23.95
C GLY A 123 6.98 -8.17 24.95
N PRO A 124 6.10 -9.01 25.51
CA PRO A 124 4.66 -8.97 25.32
C PRO A 124 4.06 -7.71 25.98
N HIS A 125 2.95 -7.23 25.43
CA HIS A 125 2.22 -6.08 25.98
C HIS A 125 1.02 -6.59 26.77
N GLU A 126 0.97 -6.29 28.06
CA GLU A 126 -0.15 -6.68 28.92
C GLU A 126 -1.47 -6.09 28.38
N GLY A 127 -2.50 -6.92 28.26
CA GLY A 127 -3.79 -6.53 27.69
C GLY A 127 -3.87 -6.55 26.16
N TYR A 128 -2.75 -6.69 25.44
CA TYR A 128 -2.71 -6.77 23.97
C TYR A 128 -2.30 -8.15 23.50
N THR A 129 -3.18 -9.14 23.69
CA THR A 129 -2.93 -10.55 23.33
C THR A 129 -2.72 -10.81 21.84
N ASN A 130 -3.09 -9.84 21.00
CA ASN A 130 -3.05 -9.96 19.54
C ASN A 130 -1.78 -9.34 18.94
N TRP A 131 -0.95 -8.71 19.77
CA TRP A 131 0.29 -8.10 19.32
C TRP A 131 1.40 -9.15 19.24
N ASN A 132 2.21 -9.05 18.20
CA ASN A 132 3.29 -10.00 17.99
C ASN A 132 4.35 -9.86 19.11
N PRO A 133 5.00 -10.97 19.51
CA PRO A 133 6.20 -10.90 20.34
C PRO A 133 7.26 -9.98 19.72
N GLY A 134 8.05 -9.32 20.56
CA GLY A 134 9.09 -8.38 20.14
C GLY A 134 8.58 -7.07 19.53
N TYR A 135 7.29 -6.94 19.26
CA TYR A 135 6.71 -5.71 18.74
C TYR A 135 6.75 -4.60 19.79
N TYR A 136 6.96 -3.37 19.36
CA TYR A 136 6.76 -2.17 20.15
C TYR A 136 6.02 -1.13 19.32
N SER A 137 5.25 -0.28 19.99
CA SER A 137 4.58 0.87 19.39
C SER A 137 4.58 2.01 20.39
N HIS A 138 4.87 3.21 19.93
CA HIS A 138 4.88 4.40 20.76
C HIS A 138 4.46 5.63 19.97
N ILE A 139 3.58 6.42 20.57
CA ILE A 139 3.13 7.71 20.01
C ILE A 139 3.81 8.79 20.86
N ILE A 140 4.78 9.49 20.27
CA ILE A 140 5.51 10.55 20.98
C ILE A 140 4.65 11.81 20.98
N HIS A 141 4.16 12.20 19.81
CA HIS A 141 3.21 13.30 19.64
C HIS A 141 1.90 12.74 19.12
N ALA A 142 0.80 12.95 19.86
CA ALA A 142 -0.52 12.46 19.48
C ALA A 142 -1.27 13.42 18.54
N VAL A 143 -0.86 14.69 18.50
CA VAL A 143 -1.46 15.75 17.68
C VAL A 143 -0.35 16.64 17.14
N GLY A 144 -0.37 16.91 15.83
CA GLY A 144 0.58 17.79 15.16
C GLY A 144 1.96 17.14 15.08
N PRO A 145 2.26 16.40 13.99
CA PRO A 145 3.59 15.81 13.84
C PRO A 145 4.65 16.92 13.81
N GLU A 146 5.69 16.74 14.59
CA GLU A 146 6.84 17.64 14.64
C GLU A 146 7.86 17.24 13.57
N PRO A 147 8.19 18.14 12.62
CA PRO A 147 9.21 17.89 11.63
C PRO A 147 10.59 17.84 12.29
N GLY A 148 11.49 17.02 11.77
CA GLY A 148 12.86 16.98 12.27
C GLY A 148 13.50 15.62 12.16
N ASN A 149 14.76 15.57 12.57
CA ASN A 149 15.51 14.33 12.67
C ASN A 149 15.19 13.64 13.99
N TRP A 150 14.92 12.35 13.88
CA TRP A 150 14.60 11.47 14.98
C TRP A 150 15.58 10.31 14.98
N TYR A 151 15.98 9.92 16.18
CA TYR A 151 16.96 8.88 16.43
C TYR A 151 16.33 7.85 17.36
N VAL A 152 16.52 6.57 17.03
CA VAL A 152 15.94 5.44 17.77
C VAL A 152 17.02 4.40 18.04
N TRP A 153 17.09 3.91 19.27
CA TRP A 153 18.04 2.87 19.67
C TRP A 153 17.54 2.09 20.89
N ILE A 154 18.25 1.03 21.25
CA ILE A 154 18.00 0.20 22.44
C ILE A 154 19.02 0.51 23.53
N VAL A 155 18.56 0.60 24.77
CA VAL A 155 19.40 0.78 25.97
C VAL A 155 19.30 -0.41 26.94
N ASP A 156 20.33 -0.60 27.75
CA ASP A 156 20.32 -1.54 28.87
C ASP A 156 19.53 -1.00 30.08
N GLY A 157 19.52 -1.76 31.19
CA GLY A 157 18.88 -1.35 32.45
C GLY A 157 19.50 -0.09 33.09
N SER A 158 20.75 0.23 32.77
CA SER A 158 21.47 1.41 33.24
C SER A 158 21.34 2.62 32.31
N GLY A 159 20.70 2.44 31.14
CA GLY A 159 20.53 3.48 30.12
C GLY A 159 21.67 3.56 29.08
N ASN A 160 22.62 2.63 29.08
CA ASN A 160 23.68 2.62 28.07
C ASN A 160 23.15 2.08 26.74
N ARG A 161 23.53 2.71 25.62
CA ARG A 161 23.16 2.21 24.28
C ARG A 161 23.83 0.86 23.97
N ILE A 162 23.00 -0.14 23.70
CA ILE A 162 23.39 -1.52 23.34
C ILE A 162 23.03 -1.91 21.91
N SER A 163 22.44 -1.00 21.12
CA SER A 163 22.21 -1.21 19.68
C SER A 163 22.98 -0.21 18.81
N ASP A 164 22.97 -0.47 17.51
CA ASP A 164 23.12 0.57 16.51
C ASP A 164 21.93 1.53 16.53
N MET A 165 22.13 2.70 15.93
CA MET A 165 21.13 3.77 15.93
C MET A 165 20.46 3.86 14.56
N ALA A 166 19.13 3.78 14.55
CA ALA A 166 18.35 4.19 13.41
C ALA A 166 18.14 5.70 13.44
N ASN A 167 18.14 6.32 12.27
CA ASN A 167 17.79 7.73 12.10
C ASN A 167 16.74 7.86 11.01
N TRP A 168 15.84 8.81 11.19
CA TRP A 168 14.71 9.05 10.34
C TRP A 168 14.34 10.53 10.37
N GLN A 169 13.77 11.05 9.28
CA GLN A 169 13.33 12.44 9.21
C GLN A 169 11.81 12.53 9.09
N SER A 170 11.18 13.13 10.09
CA SER A 170 9.77 13.52 10.02
C SER A 170 9.60 14.76 9.16
N THR A 171 8.58 14.74 8.31
CA THR A 171 8.22 15.89 7.48
C THR A 171 7.30 16.90 8.17
N GLY A 172 6.74 16.56 9.34
CA GLY A 172 5.80 17.41 10.07
C GLY A 172 4.40 17.43 9.43
N PRO A 173 3.59 18.48 9.67
CA PRO A 173 2.18 18.49 9.28
C PRO A 173 1.95 18.27 7.79
N GLY A 174 1.00 17.39 7.44
CA GLY A 174 0.66 17.02 6.06
C GLY A 174 0.57 15.50 5.85
N GLU A 175 0.42 15.07 4.60
CA GLU A 175 0.43 13.65 4.17
C GLU A 175 1.86 13.11 4.03
N GLY A 176 2.61 13.30 5.10
CA GLY A 176 4.05 13.17 5.09
C GLY A 176 4.55 12.01 5.93
N CYS A 177 5.81 11.71 5.73
CA CYS A 177 6.57 10.72 6.45
C CYS A 177 6.61 11.10 7.95
N ASN A 178 5.75 10.48 8.76
CA ASN A 178 5.52 10.83 10.18
C ASN A 178 5.35 9.60 11.10
N GLN A 179 5.24 8.39 10.52
CA GLN A 179 5.28 7.13 11.23
C GLN A 179 6.47 6.31 10.75
N ALA A 180 7.39 5.98 11.66
CA ALA A 180 8.58 5.20 11.36
C ALA A 180 8.41 3.75 11.82
N VAL A 181 8.68 2.80 10.93
CA VAL A 181 8.81 1.37 11.26
C VAL A 181 10.29 1.04 11.38
N VAL A 182 10.76 0.73 12.58
CA VAL A 182 12.18 0.52 12.89
C VAL A 182 12.41 -0.84 13.56
N ASP A 183 13.11 -1.72 12.87
CA ASP A 183 13.45 -3.05 13.39
C ASP A 183 14.88 -3.11 13.91
N PHE A 184 15.08 -3.92 14.95
CA PHE A 184 16.39 -4.22 15.51
C PHE A 184 16.68 -5.72 15.47
N ASP A 185 17.95 -6.09 15.33
CA ASP A 185 18.41 -7.49 15.38
C ASP A 185 19.86 -7.60 15.90
N SER A 186 20.26 -8.80 16.31
CA SER A 186 21.58 -9.15 16.87
C SER A 186 22.36 -10.15 16.00
N ARG A 187 22.15 -10.13 14.68
CA ARG A 187 22.66 -11.14 13.73
C ARG A 187 23.86 -10.68 12.92
#